data_AF-A0A6I5VQD1-F1
#
_entry.id   AF-A0A6I5VQD1-F1
#
_cell.length_a   1.000
_cell.length_b   1.000
_cell.length_c   1.000
_cell.angle_alpha   90.00
_cell.angle_beta   90.00
_cell.angle_gamma   90.00
#
_symmetry.space_group_name_H-M   'P 1'
#
loop_
_entity.id
_entity.type
_entity.pdbx_description
1 polymer ?
#
loop_
_entity_poly.entity_id
_entity_poly.type
_entity_poly.pdbx_seq_one_letter_code
_entity_poly.pdbx_strand_id
1 'polypeptide(L)'
;MRPRVDPTPELLNLAGLQGGVVTAEQAAAHGLGRNSVARLVASGHWLRLDPGVYATREPDWMSKAWAGVLIGGGTARLGGLAAGYLHGLCDDPPERILVHIDHAVRRRDRGPWRFRRELPDKQYARPRGDPSRISVEDLVLDLLDTDTDDPERRGAVHWISTAVQRGLSTPPRLRRALAGRPRIRDRRLVEDLLADVAEGVRSPLEYRYRNDVERAHGLPAGSRQAGRRSGRLERTRSSYRDVCYDDFGLVVELDGRAGHVEGGRLRDLRRDNVTTLRGERTLRYGWFDVTQEACLTAFQVAAGLRFGGWTGVPTRCRHCAGIPESELWEVL
;
A
#
# COMPACT_ATOMS: atom_id res chain seq x y z
N MET A 1 42.97 36.58 -10.77
CA MET A 1 41.64 35.93 -10.91
C MET A 1 41.88 34.43 -11.06
N ARG A 2 41.36 33.58 -10.15
CA ARG A 2 41.55 32.12 -10.31
C ARG A 2 40.86 31.65 -11.60
N PRO A 3 41.45 30.74 -12.37
CA PRO A 3 40.84 30.25 -13.60
C PRO A 3 39.45 29.68 -13.33
N ARG A 4 38.52 29.96 -14.25
CA ARG A 4 37.15 29.46 -14.17
C ARG A 4 37.20 27.94 -14.35
N VAL A 5 36.86 27.22 -13.29
CA VAL A 5 36.66 25.77 -13.36
C VAL A 5 35.18 25.54 -13.59
N ASP A 6 34.85 24.99 -14.75
CA ASP A 6 33.51 24.51 -15.09
C ASP A 6 33.41 23.01 -14.75
N PRO A 7 32.19 22.46 -14.55
CA PRO A 7 32.02 21.04 -14.23
C PRO A 7 32.65 20.13 -15.29
N THR A 8 33.38 19.12 -14.86
CA THR A 8 33.98 18.14 -15.78
C THR A 8 32.90 17.24 -16.40
N PRO A 9 33.13 16.68 -17.60
CA PRO A 9 32.22 15.71 -18.21
C PRO A 9 31.91 14.51 -17.29
N GLU A 10 32.91 14.04 -16.53
CA GLU A 10 32.77 12.92 -15.60
C GLU A 10 31.82 13.25 -14.45
N LEU A 11 31.88 14.48 -13.92
CA LEU A 11 30.97 14.94 -12.87
C LEU A 11 29.53 15.08 -13.38
N LEU A 12 29.35 15.56 -14.61
CA LEU A 12 28.04 15.67 -15.24
C LEU A 12 27.45 14.28 -15.57
N ASN A 13 28.30 13.33 -15.97
CA ASN A 13 27.87 11.95 -16.17
C ASN A 13 27.44 11.30 -14.84
N LEU A 14 28.22 11.47 -13.77
CA LEU A 14 27.85 11.03 -12.43
C LEU A 14 26.53 11.67 -11.99
N ALA A 15 26.37 12.99 -12.20
CA ALA A 15 25.11 13.67 -11.93
C ALA A 15 23.97 13.02 -12.70
N GLY A 16 24.13 12.74 -14.00
CA GLY A 16 23.13 12.07 -14.83
C GLY A 16 22.69 10.70 -14.27
N LEU A 17 23.63 9.87 -13.84
CA LEU A 17 23.35 8.59 -13.18
C LEU A 17 22.60 8.76 -11.85
N GLN A 18 22.84 9.88 -11.16
CA GLN A 18 22.20 10.26 -9.90
C GLN A 18 20.99 11.19 -10.09
N GLY A 19 20.30 11.10 -11.23
CA GLY A 19 19.10 11.89 -11.48
C GLY A 19 19.34 13.40 -11.56
N GLY A 20 20.54 13.85 -11.94
CA GLY A 20 20.96 15.25 -11.98
C GLY A 20 21.41 15.81 -10.64
N VAL A 21 21.77 14.97 -9.66
CA VAL A 21 22.16 15.40 -8.31
C VAL A 21 23.59 14.99 -7.99
N VAL A 22 24.33 15.88 -7.32
CA VAL A 22 25.70 15.64 -6.85
C VAL A 22 25.91 16.19 -5.44
N THR A 23 26.81 15.57 -4.69
CA THR A 23 27.25 16.09 -3.39
C THR A 23 28.44 17.04 -3.54
N ALA A 24 28.68 17.88 -2.53
CA ALA A 24 29.88 18.72 -2.45
C ALA A 24 31.17 17.88 -2.47
N GLU A 25 31.13 16.68 -1.87
CA GLU A 25 32.24 15.74 -1.84
C GLU A 25 32.53 15.18 -3.23
N GLN A 26 31.49 14.75 -3.96
CA GLN A 26 31.61 14.32 -5.34
C GLN A 26 32.15 15.45 -6.23
N ALA A 27 31.59 16.66 -6.12
CA ALA A 27 32.09 17.82 -6.85
C ALA A 27 33.59 18.05 -6.57
N ALA A 28 34.01 18.01 -5.31
CA ALA A 28 35.41 18.19 -4.93
C ALA A 28 36.31 17.07 -5.46
N ALA A 29 35.87 15.81 -5.40
CA ALA A 29 36.59 14.66 -5.95
C ALA A 29 36.81 14.76 -7.47
N HIS A 30 35.90 15.44 -8.18
CA HIS A 30 36.01 15.77 -9.60
C HIS A 30 36.63 17.15 -9.88
N GLY A 31 37.36 17.73 -8.91
CA GLY A 31 38.12 18.98 -9.10
C GLY A 31 37.31 20.28 -9.01
N LEU A 32 36.00 20.20 -8.71
CA LEU A 32 35.13 21.36 -8.58
C LEU A 32 35.07 21.84 -7.12
N GLY A 33 35.91 22.82 -6.79
CA GLY A 33 36.00 23.39 -5.44
C GLY A 33 34.75 24.17 -4.99
N ARG A 34 34.63 24.38 -3.67
CA ARG A 34 33.48 25.04 -3.02
C ARG A 34 33.10 26.40 -3.63
N ASN A 35 34.09 27.23 -4.00
CA ASN A 35 33.84 28.54 -4.60
C ASN A 35 33.23 28.42 -6.00
N SER A 36 33.64 27.41 -6.79
CA SER A 36 33.07 27.14 -8.11
C SER A 36 31.63 26.67 -7.99
N VAL A 37 31.33 25.79 -7.02
CA VAL A 37 29.95 25.37 -6.73
C VAL A 37 29.10 26.55 -6.29
N ALA A 38 29.59 27.38 -5.36
CA ALA A 38 28.85 28.57 -4.90
C ALA A 38 28.54 29.54 -6.04
N ARG A 39 29.49 29.75 -6.97
CA ARG A 39 29.29 30.53 -8.19
C ARG A 39 28.21 29.93 -9.09
N LEU A 40 28.27 28.62 -9.34
CA LEU A 40 27.27 27.94 -10.18
C LEU A 40 25.87 28.08 -9.58
N VAL A 41 25.74 27.96 -8.27
CA VAL A 41 24.48 28.19 -7.54
C VAL A 41 24.02 29.65 -7.64
N ALA A 42 24.90 30.62 -7.38
CA ALA A 42 24.58 32.04 -7.45
C ALA A 42 24.14 32.49 -8.85
N SER A 43 24.70 31.85 -9.88
CA SER A 43 24.34 32.09 -11.29
C SER A 43 23.13 31.30 -11.78
N GLY A 44 22.47 30.52 -10.92
CA GLY A 44 21.28 29.73 -11.27
C GLY A 44 21.53 28.49 -12.12
N HIS A 45 22.78 28.17 -12.48
CA HIS A 45 23.10 26.97 -13.25
C HIS A 45 22.90 25.70 -12.41
N TRP A 46 23.20 25.79 -11.11
CA TRP A 46 22.96 24.73 -10.14
C TRP A 46 21.96 25.20 -9.08
N LEU A 47 21.21 24.28 -8.51
CA LEU A 47 20.25 24.55 -7.45
C LEU A 47 20.66 23.81 -6.19
N ARG A 48 20.57 24.46 -5.02
CA ARG A 48 20.88 23.82 -3.74
C ARG A 48 19.64 23.09 -3.21
N LEU A 49 19.74 21.77 -3.07
CA LEU A 49 18.66 20.93 -2.52
C LEU A 49 18.78 20.78 -1.00
N ASP A 50 20.01 20.66 -0.50
CA ASP A 50 20.34 20.51 0.92
C ASP A 50 21.76 21.05 1.19
N PRO A 51 22.20 21.30 2.43
CA PRO A 51 23.60 21.57 2.70
C PRO A 51 24.52 20.46 2.17
N GLY A 52 25.31 20.80 1.14
CA GLY A 52 26.25 19.89 0.49
C GLY A 52 25.63 19.00 -0.58
N VAL A 53 24.38 19.22 -0.99
CA VAL A 53 23.71 18.47 -2.07
C VAL A 53 23.09 19.44 -3.07
N TYR A 54 23.40 19.26 -4.35
CA TYR A 54 23.07 20.19 -5.42
C TYR A 54 22.46 19.47 -6.62
N ALA A 55 21.49 20.10 -7.27
CA ALA A 55 20.99 19.70 -8.57
C ALA A 55 21.74 20.47 -9.67
N THR A 56 22.11 19.78 -10.75
CA THR A 56 22.79 20.36 -11.91
C THR A 56 21.82 20.79 -13.02
N ARG A 57 20.52 20.63 -12.78
CA ARG A 57 19.38 20.97 -13.63
C ARG A 57 18.14 21.20 -12.75
N GLU A 58 17.02 21.60 -13.34
CA GLU A 58 15.75 21.70 -12.62
C GLU A 58 15.37 20.34 -11.99
N PRO A 59 15.17 20.26 -10.66
CA PRO A 59 15.00 19.00 -9.96
C PRO A 59 13.59 18.41 -10.12
N ASP A 60 13.53 17.25 -10.77
CA ASP A 60 12.35 16.41 -10.84
C ASP A 60 12.21 15.49 -9.61
N TRP A 61 11.22 14.59 -9.63
CA TRP A 61 11.00 13.63 -8.54
C TRP A 61 12.20 12.70 -8.34
N MET A 62 12.81 12.21 -9.43
CA MET A 62 13.98 11.32 -9.36
C MET A 62 15.18 12.04 -8.73
N SER A 63 15.37 13.31 -9.04
CA SER A 63 16.37 14.19 -8.42
C SER A 63 16.16 14.24 -6.90
N LYS A 64 14.91 14.45 -6.46
CA LYS A 64 14.56 14.50 -5.04
C LYS A 64 14.76 13.13 -4.36
N ALA A 65 14.46 12.03 -5.04
CA ALA A 65 14.67 10.67 -4.53
C ALA A 65 16.17 10.39 -4.30
N TRP A 66 17.02 10.69 -5.28
CA TRP A 66 18.48 10.60 -5.13
C TRP A 66 19.02 11.50 -4.03
N ALA A 67 18.59 12.76 -3.99
CA ALA A 67 18.99 13.68 -2.94
C ALA A 67 18.64 13.14 -1.55
N GLY A 68 17.46 12.56 -1.35
CA GLY A 68 17.06 11.96 -0.07
C GLY A 68 18.02 10.86 0.40
N VAL A 69 18.41 9.95 -0.50
CA VAL A 69 19.39 8.89 -0.21
C VAL A 69 20.77 9.49 0.11
N LEU A 70 21.27 10.43 -0.71
CA LEU A 70 22.57 11.07 -0.48
C LEU A 70 22.62 11.86 0.85
N ILE A 71 21.54 12.54 1.22
CA ILE A 71 21.40 13.23 2.51
C ILE A 71 21.40 12.23 3.68
N GLY A 72 20.74 11.08 3.48
CA GLY A 72 20.67 10.00 4.45
C GLY A 72 22.01 9.27 4.66
N GLY A 73 22.89 9.26 3.66
CA GLY A 73 24.23 8.68 3.72
C GLY A 73 24.33 7.31 3.04
N GLY A 74 25.50 6.67 3.12
CA GLY A 74 25.83 5.46 2.34
C GLY A 74 24.98 4.22 2.63
N THR A 75 24.30 4.16 3.78
CA THR A 75 23.38 3.07 4.13
C THR A 75 21.91 3.44 3.92
N ALA A 76 21.63 4.65 3.43
CA ALA A 76 20.27 5.11 3.24
C ALA A 76 19.57 4.36 2.10
N ARG A 77 18.27 4.14 2.28
CA ARG A 77 17.43 3.41 1.33
C ARG A 77 16.08 4.10 1.24
N LEU A 78 15.55 4.25 0.04
CA LEU A 78 14.14 4.61 -0.12
C LEU A 78 13.25 3.50 0.42
N GLY A 79 12.16 3.89 1.08
CA GLY A 79 11.11 3.02 1.55
C GLY A 79 9.72 3.56 1.25
N GLY A 80 8.70 2.90 1.81
CA GLY A 80 7.30 3.26 1.62
C GLY A 80 6.94 3.42 0.14
N LEU A 81 5.98 4.31 -0.16
CA LEU A 81 5.51 4.54 -1.53
C LEU A 81 6.62 5.01 -2.49
N ALA A 82 7.70 5.62 -2.01
CA ALA A 82 8.80 6.04 -2.89
C ALA A 82 9.57 4.84 -3.45
N ALA A 83 9.82 3.82 -2.61
CA ALA A 83 10.32 2.53 -3.09
C ALA A 83 9.27 1.81 -3.94
N GLY A 84 7.99 1.92 -3.58
CA GLY A 84 6.87 1.34 -4.33
C GLY A 84 6.78 1.84 -5.77
N TYR A 85 6.88 3.15 -5.98
CA TYR A 85 6.92 3.74 -7.30
C TYR A 85 8.11 3.22 -8.13
N LEU A 86 9.32 3.18 -7.56
CA LEU A 86 10.52 2.69 -8.26
C LEU A 86 10.54 1.18 -8.52
N HIS A 87 9.73 0.40 -7.81
CA HIS A 87 9.50 -1.01 -8.08
C HIS A 87 8.29 -1.25 -8.99
N GLY A 88 7.54 -0.21 -9.37
CA GLY A 88 6.30 -0.34 -10.14
C GLY A 88 5.15 -0.96 -9.34
N LEU A 89 5.20 -0.92 -8.01
CA LEU A 89 4.11 -1.32 -7.12
C LEU A 89 3.00 -0.25 -7.10
N CYS A 90 3.38 1.01 -7.28
CA CYS A 90 2.47 2.16 -7.39
C CYS A 90 2.75 2.87 -8.72
N ASP A 91 1.71 3.42 -9.34
CA ASP A 91 1.81 4.03 -10.66
C ASP A 91 2.28 5.49 -10.59
N ASP A 92 1.89 6.20 -9.53
CA ASP A 92 2.19 7.63 -9.35
C ASP A 92 3.33 7.85 -8.34
N PRO A 93 4.22 8.83 -8.60
CA PRO A 93 5.27 9.20 -7.67
C PRO A 93 4.67 9.90 -6.43
N PRO A 94 5.04 9.50 -5.19
CA PRO A 94 4.51 10.14 -4.00
C PRO A 94 5.13 11.52 -3.77
N GLU A 95 4.35 12.43 -3.17
CA GLU A 95 4.84 13.75 -2.76
C GLU A 95 5.90 13.67 -1.66
N ARG A 96 5.70 12.74 -0.70
CA ARG A 96 6.65 12.47 0.38
C ARG A 96 7.56 11.30 0.03
N ILE A 97 8.84 11.49 0.29
CA ILE A 97 9.90 10.52 0.03
C ILE A 97 10.42 10.01 1.37
N LEU A 98 10.00 8.80 1.72
CA LEU A 98 10.50 8.11 2.91
C LEU A 98 11.89 7.55 2.63
N VAL A 99 12.84 7.90 3.48
CA VAL A 99 14.23 7.43 3.47
C VAL A 99 14.52 6.74 4.79
N HIS A 100 14.79 5.44 4.73
CA HIS A 100 15.33 4.69 5.84
C HIS A 100 16.81 5.05 6.02
N ILE A 101 17.19 5.38 7.24
CA ILE A 101 18.55 5.73 7.62
C ILE A 101 19.00 4.90 8.83
N ASP A 102 20.31 4.76 8.97
CA ASP A 102 20.90 4.10 10.14
C ASP A 102 20.50 4.81 11.44
N HIS A 103 20.21 4.05 12.50
CA HIS A 103 19.85 4.61 13.82
C HIS A 103 20.86 5.63 14.38
N ALA A 104 22.15 5.50 14.06
CA ALA A 104 23.20 6.41 14.49
C ALA A 104 23.15 7.75 13.74
N VAL A 105 22.57 7.76 12.54
CA VAL A 105 22.40 8.96 11.72
C VAL A 105 21.15 9.72 12.20
N ARG A 106 21.32 11.01 12.47
CA ARG A 106 20.21 11.92 12.78
C ARG A 106 19.98 12.88 11.63
N ARG A 107 18.79 12.80 11.04
CA ARG A 107 18.26 13.76 10.06
C ARG A 107 16.88 14.20 10.50
N ARG A 108 16.58 15.48 10.26
CA ARG A 108 15.26 16.05 10.46
C ARG A 108 14.51 16.01 9.14
N ASP A 109 13.24 15.69 9.21
CA ASP A 109 12.31 15.81 8.09
C ASP A 109 12.31 17.23 7.56
N ARG A 110 12.33 17.37 6.23
CA ARG A 110 12.35 18.67 5.55
C ARG A 110 12.02 18.52 4.08
N GLY A 111 11.32 19.50 3.52
CA GLY A 111 10.84 19.44 2.15
C GLY A 111 10.08 18.13 1.89
N PRO A 112 10.39 17.40 0.80
CA PRO A 112 9.73 16.14 0.51
C PRO A 112 10.24 14.97 1.37
N TRP A 113 11.35 15.11 2.10
CA TRP A 113 12.00 13.98 2.74
C TRP A 113 11.47 13.72 4.15
N ARG A 114 11.18 12.44 4.42
CA ARG A 114 10.92 11.87 5.74
C ARG A 114 12.01 10.87 6.06
N PHE A 115 12.66 11.01 7.22
CA PHE A 115 13.78 10.16 7.60
C PHE A 115 13.38 9.23 8.73
N ARG A 116 13.28 7.92 8.43
CA ARG A 116 12.95 6.89 9.41
C ARG A 116 14.21 6.16 9.83
N ARG A 117 14.50 6.17 11.13
CA ARG A 117 15.63 5.44 11.70
C ARG A 117 15.30 3.97 11.85
N GLU A 118 16.21 3.11 11.43
CA GLU A 118 16.10 1.66 11.61
C GLU A 118 17.13 1.15 12.60
N LEU A 119 16.68 0.28 13.51
CA LEU A 119 17.57 -0.42 14.43
C LEU A 119 18.50 -1.37 13.65
N PRO A 120 19.75 -1.60 14.12
CA PRO A 120 20.73 -2.46 13.45
C PRO A 120 20.21 -3.88 13.16
N ASP A 121 19.33 -4.39 14.03
CA ASP A 121 18.78 -5.75 13.97
C ASP A 121 17.74 -5.94 12.87
N LYS A 122 17.24 -4.84 12.27
CA LYS A 122 16.59 -4.90 10.95
C LYS A 122 17.71 -5.12 9.95
N GLN A 123 18.14 -6.38 9.84
CA GLN A 123 19.14 -6.90 8.92
C GLN A 123 19.19 -6.00 7.69
N TYR A 124 20.32 -5.32 7.50
CA TYR A 124 20.54 -4.42 6.37
C TYR A 124 20.35 -5.21 5.07
N ALA A 125 19.10 -5.36 4.64
CA ALA A 125 18.73 -5.95 3.38
C ALA A 125 19.57 -5.23 2.34
N ARG A 126 20.33 -6.01 1.54
CA ARG A 126 21.20 -5.43 0.53
C ARG A 126 20.38 -4.42 -0.28
N PRO A 127 20.84 -3.17 -0.38
CA PRO A 127 20.11 -2.16 -1.13
C PRO A 127 19.89 -2.64 -2.57
N ARG A 128 18.77 -2.24 -3.14
CA ARG A 128 18.36 -2.60 -4.50
C ARG A 128 18.36 -1.38 -5.38
N GLY A 129 18.89 -1.54 -6.59
CA GLY A 129 18.84 -0.54 -7.66
C GLY A 129 19.44 0.82 -7.30
N ASP A 130 19.24 1.74 -8.24
CA ASP A 130 19.79 3.08 -8.23
C ASP A 130 18.62 4.06 -8.50
N PRO A 131 18.21 4.90 -7.54
CA PRO A 131 18.71 5.03 -6.18
C PRO A 131 18.42 3.81 -5.30
N SER A 132 19.27 3.64 -4.28
CA SER A 132 19.19 2.60 -3.24
C SER A 132 17.80 2.56 -2.59
N ARG A 133 17.15 1.39 -2.60
CA ARG A 133 15.82 1.16 -2.02
C ARG A 133 15.70 -0.21 -1.35
N ILE A 134 14.72 -0.36 -0.46
CA ILE A 134 14.38 -1.64 0.18
C ILE A 134 13.86 -2.66 -0.84
N SER A 135 13.84 -3.95 -0.48
CA SER A 135 13.30 -5.01 -1.35
C SER A 135 11.79 -4.85 -1.52
N VAL A 136 11.22 -5.44 -2.59
CA VAL A 136 9.75 -5.47 -2.79
C VAL A 136 9.08 -6.19 -1.63
N GLU A 137 9.68 -7.28 -1.14
CA GLU A 137 9.12 -8.05 -0.05
C GLU A 137 9.07 -7.25 1.26
N ASP A 138 10.16 -6.57 1.59
CA ASP A 138 10.22 -5.71 2.77
C ASP A 138 9.27 -4.53 2.65
N LEU A 139 9.19 -3.95 1.46
CA LEU A 139 8.26 -2.87 1.15
C LEU A 139 6.80 -3.28 1.38
N VAL A 140 6.37 -4.40 0.81
CA VAL A 140 4.99 -4.88 0.95
C VAL A 140 4.66 -5.09 2.42
N LEU A 141 5.57 -5.68 3.20
CA LEU A 141 5.36 -5.91 4.63
C LEU A 141 5.44 -4.63 5.47
N ASP A 142 6.29 -3.68 5.09
CA ASP A 142 6.35 -2.35 5.72
C ASP A 142 5.05 -1.58 5.50
N LEU A 143 4.47 -1.62 4.29
CA LEU A 143 3.22 -0.93 3.95
C LEU A 143 2.00 -1.47 4.72
N LEU A 144 2.10 -2.67 5.32
CA LEU A 144 1.05 -3.20 6.19
C LEU A 144 1.05 -2.56 7.57
N ASP A 145 2.15 -1.92 7.95
CA ASP A 145 2.27 -1.25 9.24
C ASP A 145 1.60 0.14 9.18
N THR A 146 0.88 0.48 10.25
CA THR A 146 0.00 1.66 10.31
C THR A 146 0.74 3.01 10.29
N ASP A 147 2.07 2.98 10.42
CA ASP A 147 2.94 4.15 10.41
C ASP A 147 3.48 4.51 9.00
N THR A 148 2.97 3.87 7.95
CA THR A 148 3.43 4.13 6.58
C THR A 148 2.61 5.26 5.95
N ASP A 149 3.29 6.21 5.27
CA ASP A 149 2.73 7.39 4.58
C ASP A 149 1.78 7.03 3.40
N ASP A 150 1.08 5.89 3.40
CA ASP A 150 0.06 5.58 2.40
C ASP A 150 -1.21 6.41 2.66
N PRO A 151 -1.47 7.47 1.87
CA PRO A 151 -2.62 8.35 2.10
C PRO A 151 -3.95 7.62 1.84
N GLU A 152 -3.92 6.57 1.02
CA GLU A 152 -5.09 5.78 0.68
C GLU A 152 -5.39 4.67 1.69
N ARG A 153 -4.47 4.42 2.64
CA ARG A 153 -4.59 3.39 3.69
C ARG A 153 -4.96 2.03 3.11
N ARG A 154 -4.32 1.64 2.02
CA ARG A 154 -4.55 0.36 1.34
C ARG A 154 -4.07 -0.77 2.25
N GLY A 155 -4.92 -1.78 2.43
CA GLY A 155 -4.67 -2.90 3.34
C GLY A 155 -3.82 -4.03 2.75
N ALA A 156 -3.64 -5.10 3.52
CA ALA A 156 -2.81 -6.24 3.15
C ALA A 156 -3.28 -6.95 1.88
N VAL A 157 -4.60 -7.06 1.69
CA VAL A 157 -5.21 -7.64 0.49
C VAL A 157 -4.67 -6.95 -0.77
N HIS A 158 -4.63 -5.61 -0.77
CA HIS A 158 -4.19 -4.84 -1.92
C HIS A 158 -2.69 -5.03 -2.18
N TRP A 159 -1.84 -4.77 -1.18
CA TRP A 159 -0.38 -4.76 -1.40
C TRP A 159 0.17 -6.13 -1.78
N ILE A 160 -0.32 -7.20 -1.14
CA ILE A 160 0.11 -8.58 -1.44
C ILE A 160 -0.37 -8.99 -2.84
N SER A 161 -1.65 -8.77 -3.16
CA SER A 161 -2.20 -9.16 -4.47
C SER A 161 -1.52 -8.38 -5.59
N THR A 162 -1.35 -7.07 -5.46
CA THR A 162 -0.69 -6.22 -6.47
C THR A 162 0.74 -6.66 -6.71
N ALA A 163 1.52 -6.93 -5.67
CA ALA A 163 2.91 -7.34 -5.81
C ALA A 163 3.07 -8.66 -6.57
N VAL A 164 2.16 -9.63 -6.35
CA VAL A 164 2.21 -10.92 -7.05
C VAL A 164 1.64 -10.80 -8.47
N GLN A 165 0.51 -10.11 -8.65
CA GLN A 165 -0.12 -9.94 -9.96
C GLN A 165 0.76 -9.18 -10.95
N ARG A 166 1.51 -8.18 -10.47
CA ARG A 166 2.49 -7.43 -11.28
C ARG A 166 3.83 -8.18 -11.46
N GLY A 167 3.98 -9.39 -10.91
CA GLY A 167 5.20 -10.18 -11.01
C GLY A 167 6.41 -9.61 -10.26
N LEU A 168 6.18 -8.69 -9.32
CA LEU A 168 7.25 -8.00 -8.57
C LEU A 168 7.82 -8.88 -7.45
N SER A 169 7.01 -9.81 -6.95
CA SER A 169 7.43 -10.85 -6.01
C SER A 169 6.58 -12.11 -6.18
N THR A 170 6.82 -13.10 -5.32
CA THR A 170 6.09 -14.37 -5.30
C THR A 170 5.66 -14.69 -3.87
N PRO A 171 4.55 -15.44 -3.67
CA PRO A 171 4.12 -15.82 -2.32
C PRO A 171 5.22 -16.50 -1.49
N PRO A 172 6.06 -17.42 -2.02
CA PRO A 172 7.17 -17.99 -1.25
C PRO A 172 8.22 -16.97 -0.80
N ARG A 173 8.52 -15.95 -1.63
CA ARG A 173 9.47 -14.88 -1.28
C ARG A 173 8.90 -13.97 -0.17
N LEU A 174 7.62 -13.61 -0.27
CA LEU A 174 6.92 -12.85 0.75
C LEU A 174 6.81 -13.61 2.08
N ARG A 175 6.50 -14.92 2.04
CA ARG A 175 6.49 -15.78 3.25
C ARG A 175 7.86 -15.86 3.91
N ARG A 176 8.94 -15.96 3.13
CA ARG A 176 10.31 -15.94 3.66
C ARG A 176 10.63 -14.61 4.35
N ALA A 177 10.26 -13.48 3.75
CA ALA A 177 10.44 -12.18 4.38
C ALA A 177 9.60 -12.04 5.67
N LEU A 178 8.35 -12.52 5.65
CA LEU A 178 7.45 -12.53 6.82
C LEU A 178 8.01 -13.36 7.98
N ALA A 179 8.63 -14.50 7.69
CA ALA A 179 9.27 -15.35 8.70
C ALA A 179 10.43 -14.64 9.42
N GLY A 180 11.12 -13.74 8.73
CA GLY A 180 12.21 -12.93 9.31
C GLY A 180 11.75 -11.78 10.21
N ARG A 181 10.43 -11.53 10.33
CA ARG A 181 9.89 -10.36 11.04
C ARG A 181 9.03 -10.76 12.23
N PRO A 182 9.57 -10.91 13.45
CA PRO A 182 8.81 -11.46 14.58
C PRO A 182 7.55 -10.66 14.92
N ARG A 183 7.56 -9.34 14.70
CA ARG A 183 6.43 -8.46 14.93
C ARG A 183 5.88 -7.96 13.58
N ILE A 184 4.77 -8.56 13.16
CA ILE A 184 3.94 -8.09 12.06
C ILE A 184 2.50 -8.11 12.55
N ARG A 185 1.84 -6.97 12.40
CA ARG A 185 0.42 -6.83 12.70
C ARG A 185 -0.39 -7.74 11.77
N ASP A 186 -1.45 -8.34 12.31
CA ASP A 186 -2.37 -9.19 11.55
C ASP A 186 -1.65 -10.33 10.80
N ARG A 187 -0.59 -10.91 11.39
CA ARG A 187 0.21 -11.98 10.78
C ARG A 187 -0.63 -13.11 10.19
N ARG A 188 -1.65 -13.59 10.91
CA ARG A 188 -2.53 -14.68 10.44
C ARG A 188 -3.23 -14.32 9.12
N LEU A 189 -3.75 -13.10 9.04
CA LEU A 189 -4.33 -12.56 7.80
C LEU A 189 -3.31 -12.57 6.65
N VAL A 190 -2.09 -12.11 6.91
CA VAL A 190 -1.03 -12.09 5.89
C VAL A 190 -0.69 -13.51 5.43
N GLU A 191 -0.65 -14.47 6.35
CA GLU A 191 -0.40 -15.89 6.05
C GLU A 191 -1.52 -16.50 5.21
N ASP A 192 -2.79 -16.24 5.56
CA ASP A 192 -3.96 -16.71 4.82
C ASP A 192 -4.01 -16.11 3.40
N LEU A 193 -3.75 -14.80 3.28
CA LEU A 193 -3.66 -14.12 1.98
C LEU A 193 -2.55 -14.70 1.10
N LEU A 194 -1.38 -14.96 1.67
CA LEU A 194 -0.28 -15.56 0.93
C LEU A 194 -0.58 -17.00 0.52
N ALA A 195 -1.40 -17.74 1.27
CA ALA A 195 -1.88 -19.05 0.88
C ALA A 195 -2.85 -18.95 -0.31
N ASP A 196 -3.85 -18.08 -0.23
CA ASP A 196 -4.83 -17.87 -1.31
C ASP A 196 -4.15 -17.45 -2.62
N VAL A 197 -3.23 -16.49 -2.55
CA VAL A 197 -2.50 -16.02 -3.73
C VAL A 197 -1.55 -17.10 -4.26
N ALA A 198 -0.99 -17.97 -3.41
CA ALA A 198 -0.20 -19.12 -3.85
C ALA A 198 -1.01 -20.16 -4.61
N GLU A 199 -2.30 -20.29 -4.30
CA GLU A 199 -3.25 -21.14 -5.03
C GLU A 199 -3.77 -20.48 -6.32
N GLY A 200 -3.26 -19.30 -6.68
CA GLY A 200 -3.62 -18.57 -7.89
C GLY A 200 -4.90 -17.73 -7.76
N VAL A 201 -5.38 -17.49 -6.55
CA VAL A 201 -6.56 -16.65 -6.31
C VAL A 201 -6.22 -15.19 -6.62
N ARG A 202 -6.82 -14.65 -7.70
CA ARG A 202 -6.58 -13.27 -8.15
C ARG A 202 -7.24 -12.21 -7.26
N SER A 203 -8.44 -12.48 -6.76
CA SER A 203 -9.11 -11.60 -5.79
C SER A 203 -9.46 -12.42 -4.54
N PRO A 204 -8.53 -12.52 -3.57
CA PRO A 204 -8.71 -13.34 -2.38
C PRO A 204 -9.99 -13.00 -1.60
N LEU A 205 -10.31 -11.71 -1.45
CA LEU A 205 -11.50 -11.29 -0.70
C LEU A 205 -12.81 -11.69 -1.40
N GLU A 206 -12.91 -11.49 -2.72
CA GLU A 206 -14.06 -11.95 -3.50
C GLU A 206 -14.19 -13.48 -3.52
N TYR A 207 -13.06 -14.18 -3.61
CA TYR A 207 -13.01 -15.63 -3.59
C TYR A 207 -13.53 -16.19 -2.26
N ARG A 208 -13.05 -15.63 -1.14
CA ARG A 208 -13.50 -15.99 0.21
C ARG A 208 -14.97 -15.65 0.41
N TYR A 209 -15.43 -14.47 -0.02
CA TYR A 209 -16.85 -14.11 0.06
C TYR A 209 -17.73 -15.12 -0.71
N ARG A 210 -17.36 -15.47 -1.94
CA ARG A 210 -18.12 -16.44 -2.72
C ARG A 210 -18.23 -17.81 -2.05
N ASN A 211 -17.14 -18.31 -1.47
CA ASN A 211 -17.08 -19.67 -0.97
C ASN A 211 -17.57 -19.77 0.49
N ASP A 212 -17.08 -18.88 1.35
CA ASP A 212 -17.26 -18.96 2.79
C ASP A 212 -18.54 -18.23 3.26
N VAL A 213 -19.05 -17.28 2.45
CA VAL A 213 -20.32 -16.56 2.71
C VAL A 213 -21.43 -17.12 1.82
N GLU A 214 -21.38 -16.91 0.50
CA GLU A 214 -22.51 -17.28 -0.39
C GLU A 214 -22.73 -18.80 -0.43
N ARG A 215 -21.73 -19.56 -0.89
CA ARG A 215 -21.87 -21.00 -1.13
C ARG A 215 -22.05 -21.80 0.16
N ALA A 216 -21.27 -21.51 1.20
CA ALA A 216 -21.36 -22.22 2.47
C ALA A 216 -22.74 -22.06 3.16
N HIS A 217 -23.47 -20.99 2.85
CA HIS A 217 -24.76 -20.69 3.45
C HIS A 217 -25.92 -20.70 2.46
N GLY A 218 -25.72 -21.25 1.25
CA GLY A 218 -26.78 -21.42 0.26
C GLY A 218 -27.45 -20.12 -0.16
N LEU A 219 -26.72 -18.99 -0.13
CA LEU A 219 -27.23 -17.72 -0.60
C LEU A 219 -27.31 -17.69 -2.14
N PRO A 220 -28.19 -16.87 -2.73
CA PRO A 220 -28.12 -16.53 -4.15
C PRO A 220 -26.70 -16.12 -4.55
N ALA A 221 -26.30 -16.40 -5.78
CA ALA A 221 -25.00 -15.95 -6.27
C ALA A 221 -25.13 -14.51 -6.79
N GLY A 222 -24.38 -13.57 -6.21
CA GLY A 222 -24.37 -12.20 -6.71
C GLY A 222 -23.57 -12.05 -8.01
N SER A 223 -23.99 -11.11 -8.85
CA SER A 223 -23.30 -10.74 -10.08
C SER A 223 -22.05 -9.91 -9.76
N ARG A 224 -20.92 -10.26 -10.38
CA ARG A 224 -19.62 -9.58 -10.21
C ARG A 224 -19.29 -8.88 -11.52
N GLN A 225 -19.97 -7.77 -11.80
CA GLN A 225 -19.75 -7.05 -13.05
C GLN A 225 -18.51 -6.16 -12.94
N ALA A 226 -17.42 -6.60 -13.55
CA ALA A 226 -16.29 -5.75 -13.85
C ALA A 226 -16.76 -4.56 -14.72
N GLY A 227 -16.94 -3.39 -14.11
CA GLY A 227 -17.02 -2.10 -14.79
C GLY A 227 -18.22 -1.90 -15.72
N ARG A 228 -19.42 -1.67 -15.19
CA ARG A 228 -20.42 -0.88 -15.93
C ARG A 228 -19.94 0.56 -15.97
N ARG A 229 -19.36 0.99 -17.10
CA ARG A 229 -19.14 2.40 -17.44
C ARG A 229 -20.51 3.09 -17.56
N SER A 230 -21.11 3.48 -16.44
CA SER A 230 -22.23 4.41 -16.46
C SER A 230 -21.66 5.78 -16.83
N GLY A 231 -22.09 6.29 -17.99
CA GLY A 231 -21.67 7.59 -18.49
C GLY A 231 -21.98 8.72 -17.51
N ARG A 232 -21.04 9.68 -17.47
CA ARG A 232 -21.19 11.06 -17.01
C ARG A 232 -21.72 11.23 -15.57
N LEU A 233 -20.87 10.93 -14.59
CA LEU A 233 -20.68 11.77 -13.41
C LEU A 233 -19.31 11.46 -12.77
N GLU A 234 -18.53 12.52 -12.57
CA GLU A 234 -17.34 12.70 -11.71
C GLU A 234 -16.41 11.49 -11.41
N ARG A 235 -15.18 11.58 -11.96
CA ARG A 235 -14.01 10.71 -11.72
C ARG A 235 -13.41 10.83 -10.31
N THR A 236 -14.24 10.89 -9.28
CA THR A 236 -13.83 11.00 -7.87
C THR A 236 -14.74 10.16 -6.98
N ARG A 237 -14.73 8.85 -7.19
CA ARG A 237 -15.13 7.81 -6.24
C ARG A 237 -14.89 6.46 -6.91
N SER A 238 -13.80 5.80 -6.51
CA SER A 238 -13.38 4.53 -7.08
C SER A 238 -14.54 3.53 -7.09
N SER A 239 -14.83 3.06 -8.29
CA SER A 239 -15.73 1.98 -8.63
C SER A 239 -15.38 0.69 -7.86
N TYR A 240 -16.14 0.38 -6.82
CA TYR A 240 -16.12 -0.91 -6.12
C TYR A 240 -17.55 -1.31 -5.76
N ARG A 241 -18.34 -1.68 -6.78
CA ARG A 241 -19.50 -2.55 -6.53
C ARG A 241 -19.01 -3.95 -6.86
N ASP A 242 -18.64 -4.71 -5.83
CA ASP A 242 -17.96 -5.98 -6.03
C ASP A 242 -18.95 -7.13 -6.22
N VAL A 243 -20.09 -7.09 -5.52
CA VAL A 243 -21.15 -8.08 -5.67
C VAL A 243 -22.53 -7.41 -5.69
N CYS A 244 -23.28 -7.60 -6.77
CA CYS A 244 -24.62 -7.07 -6.94
C CYS A 244 -25.66 -8.20 -6.92
N TYR A 245 -26.71 -8.00 -6.13
CA TYR A 245 -27.90 -8.85 -6.11
C TYR A 245 -29.04 -8.07 -6.74
N ASP A 246 -28.99 -7.94 -8.07
CA ASP A 246 -29.85 -7.04 -8.85
C ASP A 246 -31.34 -7.34 -8.62
N ASP A 247 -31.73 -8.61 -8.61
CA ASP A 247 -33.10 -9.08 -8.36
C ASP A 247 -33.64 -8.69 -6.97
N PHE A 248 -32.75 -8.44 -6.03
CA PHE A 248 -33.06 -8.09 -4.64
C PHE A 248 -32.67 -6.65 -4.30
N GLY A 249 -32.22 -5.88 -5.29
CA GLY A 249 -31.69 -4.53 -5.16
C GLY A 249 -30.75 -4.34 -3.97
N LEU A 250 -29.82 -5.28 -3.77
CA LEU A 250 -28.79 -5.24 -2.71
C LEU A 250 -27.40 -5.18 -3.36
N VAL A 251 -26.54 -4.30 -2.86
CA VAL A 251 -25.14 -4.20 -3.26
C VAL A 251 -24.26 -4.58 -2.08
N VAL A 252 -23.19 -5.32 -2.34
CA VAL A 252 -22.14 -5.62 -1.37
C VAL A 252 -20.81 -5.06 -1.89
N GLU A 253 -20.20 -4.20 -1.08
CA GLU A 253 -18.86 -3.66 -1.32
C GLU A 253 -17.86 -4.46 -0.46
N LEU A 254 -16.89 -5.10 -1.13
CA LEU A 254 -15.83 -5.87 -0.51
C LEU A 254 -14.60 -4.99 -0.38
N ASP A 255 -14.53 -4.28 0.73
CA ASP A 255 -13.44 -3.38 1.01
C ASP A 255 -12.30 -4.14 1.70
N GLY A 256 -11.20 -4.37 0.97
CA GLY A 256 -9.96 -4.91 1.54
C GLY A 256 -9.34 -4.05 2.66
N ARG A 257 -9.92 -2.88 2.96
CA ARG A 257 -9.60 -1.99 4.10
C ARG A 257 -10.59 -2.15 5.27
N ALA A 258 -11.83 -2.57 5.03
CA ALA A 258 -12.80 -2.77 6.11
C ALA A 258 -12.35 -3.93 7.01
N GLY A 259 -12.45 -3.76 8.33
CA GLY A 259 -11.86 -4.68 9.32
C GLY A 259 -10.43 -4.35 9.77
N HIS A 260 -9.77 -3.34 9.21
CA HIS A 260 -8.38 -2.95 9.57
C HIS A 260 -8.23 -1.80 10.58
N VAL A 261 -9.30 -1.40 11.29
CA VAL A 261 -9.22 -0.34 12.31
C VAL A 261 -9.64 -0.91 13.67
N GLU A 262 -8.93 -0.51 14.73
CA GLU A 262 -9.15 -0.91 16.12
C GLU A 262 -10.64 -0.93 16.50
N GLY A 263 -10.98 -1.84 17.42
CA GLY A 263 -12.31 -2.39 17.75
C GLY A 263 -13.53 -1.47 17.91
N GLY A 264 -13.40 -0.15 17.77
CA GLY A 264 -14.50 0.81 17.69
C GLY A 264 -15.23 0.81 16.34
N ARG A 265 -14.52 0.88 15.20
CA ARG A 265 -15.17 1.01 13.88
C ARG A 265 -15.82 -0.28 13.36
N LEU A 266 -15.45 -1.45 13.89
CA LEU A 266 -16.12 -2.71 13.56
C LEU A 266 -17.58 -2.70 14.05
N ARG A 267 -17.83 -2.10 15.23
CA ARG A 267 -19.19 -1.87 15.74
C ARG A 267 -19.90 -0.77 14.96
N ASP A 268 -19.18 0.27 14.53
CA ASP A 268 -19.77 1.37 13.75
C ASP A 268 -20.17 0.93 12.33
N LEU A 269 -19.36 0.12 11.63
CA LEU A 269 -19.73 -0.42 10.31
C LEU A 269 -20.92 -1.39 10.37
N ARG A 270 -21.02 -2.18 11.45
CA ARG A 270 -22.20 -3.03 11.71
C ARG A 270 -23.45 -2.17 11.93
N ARG A 271 -23.33 -1.11 12.74
CA ARG A 271 -24.42 -0.14 12.97
C ARG A 271 -24.79 0.62 11.69
N ASP A 272 -23.81 0.96 10.86
CA ASP A 272 -24.01 1.61 9.57
C ASP A 272 -24.73 0.66 8.59
N ASN A 273 -24.31 -0.61 8.48
CA ASN A 273 -25.01 -1.62 7.67
C ASN A 273 -26.48 -1.80 8.11
N VAL A 274 -26.74 -1.85 9.42
CA VAL A 274 -28.11 -1.86 9.99
C VAL A 274 -28.89 -0.59 9.64
N THR A 275 -28.25 0.58 9.64
CA THR A 275 -28.87 1.87 9.25
C THR A 275 -29.14 1.93 7.75
N THR A 276 -28.26 1.37 6.92
CA THR A 276 -28.34 1.33 5.46
C THR A 276 -29.47 0.43 4.94
N LEU A 277 -29.87 -0.60 5.69
CA LEU A 277 -31.09 -1.38 5.43
C LEU A 277 -32.38 -0.54 5.42
N ARG A 278 -32.34 0.72 5.87
CA ARG A 278 -33.50 1.64 5.90
C ARG A 278 -33.58 2.66 4.76
N GLY A 279 -32.68 2.67 3.76
CA GLY A 279 -32.74 3.71 2.72
C GLY A 279 -32.02 3.51 1.39
N GLU A 280 -30.89 2.81 1.31
CA GLU A 280 -30.16 2.52 0.06
C GLU A 280 -29.30 1.26 0.30
N ARG A 281 -29.72 0.06 -0.13
CA ARG A 281 -29.17 -1.22 0.37
C ARG A 281 -27.75 -1.53 -0.13
N THR A 282 -26.74 -0.97 0.53
CA THR A 282 -25.33 -1.32 0.35
C THR A 282 -24.75 -1.86 1.66
N LEU A 283 -24.23 -3.08 1.64
CA LEU A 283 -23.51 -3.66 2.79
C LEU A 283 -22.02 -3.62 2.52
N ARG A 284 -21.23 -3.26 3.54
CA ARG A 284 -19.76 -3.22 3.44
C ARG A 284 -19.15 -4.29 4.33
N TYR A 285 -18.22 -5.05 3.75
CA TYR A 285 -17.46 -6.08 4.44
C TYR A 285 -16.00 -6.00 4.04
N GLY A 286 -15.10 -6.33 4.95
CA GLY A 286 -13.72 -6.58 4.60
C GLY A 286 -13.23 -7.93 5.07
N TRP A 287 -11.90 -8.09 5.15
CA TRP A 287 -11.31 -9.41 5.27
C TRP A 287 -11.75 -10.16 6.51
N PHE A 288 -11.76 -9.49 7.66
CA PHE A 288 -12.14 -10.11 8.92
C PHE A 288 -13.59 -10.61 8.88
N ASP A 289 -14.51 -9.80 8.36
CA ASP A 289 -15.93 -10.16 8.21
C ASP A 289 -16.08 -11.42 7.35
N VAL A 290 -15.37 -11.45 6.22
CA VAL A 290 -15.49 -12.53 5.23
C VAL A 290 -14.79 -13.83 5.63
N THR A 291 -13.77 -13.79 6.49
CA THR A 291 -12.97 -14.98 6.83
C THR A 291 -13.18 -15.47 8.26
N GLN A 292 -13.28 -14.58 9.23
CA GLN A 292 -13.43 -14.93 10.65
C GLN A 292 -14.89 -14.90 11.10
N GLU A 293 -15.71 -14.06 10.48
CA GLU A 293 -17.14 -13.91 10.80
C GLU A 293 -18.04 -14.27 9.62
N ALA A 294 -17.58 -15.13 8.70
CA ALA A 294 -18.27 -15.45 7.46
C ALA A 294 -19.73 -15.90 7.67
N CYS A 295 -19.99 -16.65 8.75
CA CYS A 295 -21.33 -17.06 9.13
C CYS A 295 -22.21 -15.85 9.46
N LEU A 296 -21.72 -14.93 10.29
CA LEU A 296 -22.47 -13.74 10.65
C LEU A 296 -22.72 -12.85 9.43
N THR A 297 -21.69 -12.62 8.60
CA THR A 297 -21.82 -11.89 7.34
C THR A 297 -22.89 -12.52 6.45
N ALA A 298 -22.94 -13.85 6.34
CA ALA A 298 -23.94 -14.53 5.53
C ALA A 298 -25.37 -14.27 6.00
N PHE A 299 -25.60 -14.24 7.31
CA PHE A 299 -26.93 -13.96 7.88
C PHE A 299 -27.33 -12.48 7.71
N GLN A 300 -26.39 -11.55 7.79
CA GLN A 300 -26.66 -10.14 7.45
C GLN A 300 -27.01 -9.95 5.97
N VAL A 301 -26.27 -10.60 5.07
CA VAL A 301 -26.58 -10.60 3.62
C VAL A 301 -27.96 -11.21 3.39
N ALA A 302 -28.25 -12.37 4.01
CA ALA A 302 -29.56 -13.03 3.93
C ALA A 302 -30.70 -12.10 4.36
N ALA A 303 -30.51 -11.32 5.42
CA ALA A 303 -31.50 -10.34 5.84
C ALA A 303 -31.71 -9.24 4.80
N GLY A 304 -30.61 -8.67 4.26
CA GLY A 304 -30.68 -7.69 3.17
C GLY A 304 -31.40 -8.22 1.94
N LEU A 305 -31.15 -9.47 1.57
CA LEU A 305 -31.84 -10.17 0.47
C LEU A 305 -33.33 -10.36 0.76
N ARG A 306 -33.69 -10.73 1.99
CA ARG A 306 -35.09 -10.88 2.43
C ARG A 306 -35.87 -9.57 2.35
N PHE A 307 -35.26 -8.46 2.75
CA PHE A 307 -35.83 -7.12 2.51
C PHE A 307 -36.03 -6.82 1.01
N GLY A 308 -35.22 -7.43 0.15
CA GLY A 308 -35.35 -7.37 -1.31
C GLY A 308 -36.34 -8.36 -1.92
N GLY A 309 -37.03 -9.17 -1.13
CA GLY A 309 -38.02 -10.15 -1.62
C GLY A 309 -37.50 -11.58 -1.79
N TRP A 310 -36.27 -11.88 -1.34
CA TRP A 310 -35.79 -13.26 -1.31
C TRP A 310 -36.55 -14.10 -0.27
N THR A 311 -37.15 -15.22 -0.67
CA THR A 311 -37.97 -16.09 0.18
C THR A 311 -37.20 -17.27 0.77
N GLY A 312 -35.90 -17.40 0.49
CA GLY A 312 -35.06 -18.49 0.98
C GLY A 312 -34.70 -18.38 2.48
N VAL A 313 -34.04 -19.42 2.96
CA VAL A 313 -33.45 -19.50 4.30
C VAL A 313 -31.95 -19.80 4.13
N PRO A 314 -31.04 -19.02 4.72
CA PRO A 314 -29.61 -19.33 4.68
C PRO A 314 -29.37 -20.69 5.34
N THR A 315 -28.60 -21.57 4.70
CA THR A 315 -28.21 -22.85 5.28
C THR A 315 -27.11 -22.66 6.31
N ARG A 316 -27.07 -23.50 7.33
CA ARG A 316 -25.97 -23.50 8.29
C ARG A 316 -24.80 -24.30 7.74
N CYS A 317 -23.61 -23.70 7.72
CA CYS A 317 -22.38 -24.41 7.42
C CYS A 317 -21.88 -25.18 8.68
N ARG A 318 -20.83 -25.97 8.52
CA ARG A 318 -20.21 -26.73 9.64
C ARG A 318 -19.76 -25.88 10.83
N HIS A 319 -19.51 -24.58 10.62
CA HIS A 319 -19.04 -23.65 11.66
C HIS A 319 -20.18 -23.03 12.47
N CYS A 320 -21.38 -22.88 11.90
CA CYS A 320 -22.55 -22.32 12.58
C CYS A 320 -23.67 -23.34 12.84
N ALA A 321 -23.46 -24.62 12.51
CA ALA A 321 -24.43 -25.69 12.73
C ALA A 321 -24.96 -25.72 14.18
N GLY A 322 -24.08 -25.52 15.17
CA GLY A 322 -24.41 -25.55 16.60
C GLY A 322 -24.74 -24.21 17.26
N ILE A 323 -24.72 -23.09 16.51
CA ILE A 323 -24.98 -21.75 17.09
C ILE A 323 -26.50 -21.52 17.18
N PRO A 324 -27.07 -21.06 18.30
CA PRO A 324 -28.51 -20.76 18.40
C PRO A 324 -28.98 -19.81 17.29
N GLU A 325 -30.18 -20.04 16.75
CA GLU A 325 -30.70 -19.22 15.64
C GLU A 325 -30.85 -17.74 16.03
N SER A 326 -31.24 -17.47 17.29
CA SER A 326 -31.32 -16.12 17.83
C SER A 326 -30.00 -15.36 17.72
N GLU A 327 -28.86 -16.00 17.97
CA GLU A 327 -27.53 -15.38 17.93
C GLU A 327 -27.07 -15.08 16.49
N LEU A 328 -27.50 -15.89 15.52
CA LEU A 328 -27.17 -15.68 14.10
C LEU A 328 -27.97 -14.52 13.48
N TRP A 329 -29.16 -14.25 14.00
CA TRP A 329 -30.03 -13.15 13.56
C TRP A 329 -30.00 -11.92 14.47
N GLU A 330 -29.33 -11.98 15.63
CA GLU A 330 -29.27 -10.90 16.65
C GLU A 330 -28.58 -9.62 16.16
N VAL A 331 -28.03 -9.64 14.94
CA VAL A 331 -27.20 -8.58 14.38
C VAL A 331 -27.96 -7.74 13.33
N LEU A 332 -29.30 -7.77 13.40
CA LEU A 332 -30.25 -6.90 12.71
C LEU A 332 -30.81 -5.83 13.65
#